data_AF-A0A919IS20-F1
#
_entry.id   AF-A0A919IS20-F1
#
_cell.length_a   1.000
_cell.length_b   1.000
_cell.length_c   1.000
_cell.angle_alpha   90.00
_cell.angle_beta   90.00
_cell.angle_gamma   90.00
#
_symmetry.space_group_name_H-M   'P 1'
#
loop_
_entity.id
_entity.type
_entity.pdbx_description
1 polymer ?
#
loop_
_entity_poly.entity_id
_entity_poly.type
_entity_poly.pdbx_seq_one_letter_code
_entity_poly.pdbx_strand_id
1 'polypeptide(L)'
;MLPQLRAAYAGDRPDLFLYDIAGAPARLLAEQWQIPAVQLSSAFVAWDGYEQELAPVIDAMRADPRGADYYRRFTAWLTAERSSVTDSLAFQGRPRRSSWPCSSRPTRSSPTPAWAAAAKASPAQHR
;
A
#
# COMPACT_ATOMS: atom_id res chain seq x y z
N MET A 1 17.24 0.38 -6.17
CA MET A 1 17.03 -0.15 -4.80
C MET A 1 16.83 -1.65 -4.79
N LEU A 2 15.99 -2.23 -5.67
CA LEU A 2 15.74 -3.68 -5.69
C LEU A 2 17.01 -4.54 -5.86
N PRO A 3 17.95 -4.25 -6.79
CA PRO A 3 19.18 -5.05 -6.91
C PRO A 3 20.02 -5.06 -5.62
N GLN A 4 20.09 -3.93 -4.92
CA GLN A 4 20.80 -3.82 -3.66
C GLN A 4 20.16 -4.68 -2.56
N LEU A 5 18.83 -4.70 -2.46
CA LEU A 5 18.14 -5.59 -1.51
C LEU A 5 18.33 -7.07 -1.84
N ARG A 6 18.27 -7.44 -3.13
CA ARG A 6 18.51 -8.83 -3.56
C ARG A 6 19.89 -9.30 -3.10
N ALA A 7 20.91 -8.47 -3.29
CA ALA A 7 22.28 -8.78 -2.88
C ALA A 7 22.41 -8.88 -1.35
N ALA A 8 21.82 -7.93 -0.62
CA ALA A 8 21.91 -7.88 0.84
C ALA A 8 21.30 -9.13 1.53
N TYR A 9 20.18 -9.63 1.02
CA TYR A 9 19.45 -10.78 1.59
C TYR A 9 19.68 -12.10 0.82
N ALA A 10 20.66 -12.17 -0.09
CA ALA A 10 20.88 -13.35 -0.93
C ALA A 10 21.22 -14.61 -0.10
N GLY A 11 22.00 -14.45 0.97
CA GLY A 11 22.45 -15.53 1.85
C GLY A 11 21.68 -15.66 3.17
N ASP A 12 20.78 -14.71 3.46
CA ASP A 12 19.98 -14.69 4.68
C ASP A 12 18.60 -14.13 4.34
N ARG A 13 17.69 -15.02 3.92
CA ARG A 13 16.34 -14.62 3.52
C ARG A 13 15.45 -14.52 4.76
N PRO A 14 14.69 -13.43 4.92
CA PRO A 14 13.81 -13.26 6.07
C PRO A 14 12.61 -14.22 6.00
N ASP A 15 12.04 -14.58 7.15
CA ASP A 15 10.78 -15.34 7.22
C ASP A 15 9.53 -14.46 7.06
N LEU A 16 9.69 -13.13 7.16
CA LEU A 16 8.62 -12.14 7.05
C LEU A 16 9.15 -10.81 6.53
N PHE A 17 8.45 -10.21 5.56
CA PHE A 17 8.66 -8.83 5.17
C PHE A 17 7.69 -7.89 5.88
N LEU A 18 8.24 -6.91 6.59
CA LEU A 18 7.50 -5.74 7.09
C LEU A 18 7.92 -4.53 6.26
N TYR A 19 6.96 -3.80 5.71
CA TYR A 19 7.26 -2.68 4.82
C TYR A 19 6.22 -1.56 4.92
N ASP A 20 6.62 -0.34 4.60
CA ASP A 20 5.72 0.81 4.49
C ASP A 20 5.11 0.90 3.08
N ILE A 21 4.11 1.76 2.87
CA ILE A 21 3.39 1.96 1.60
C ILE A 21 4.31 2.39 0.44
N ALA A 22 5.38 3.15 0.72
CA ALA A 22 6.40 3.51 -0.26
C ALA A 22 7.45 2.39 -0.51
N GLY A 23 7.40 1.30 0.28
CA GLY A 23 8.35 0.19 0.26
C GLY A 23 8.08 -0.86 -0.84
N ALA A 24 7.74 -0.44 -2.05
CA ALA A 24 7.38 -1.32 -3.17
C ALA A 24 8.37 -2.50 -3.42
N PRO A 25 9.71 -2.30 -3.34
CA PRO A 25 10.66 -3.40 -3.52
C PRO A 25 10.49 -4.57 -2.53
N ALA A 26 10.10 -4.29 -1.28
CA ALA A 26 9.92 -5.34 -0.28
C ALA A 26 8.72 -6.24 -0.60
N ARG A 27 7.59 -5.65 -1.02
CA ARG A 27 6.42 -6.41 -1.49
C ARG A 27 6.78 -7.31 -2.67
N LEU A 28 7.59 -6.79 -3.60
CA LEU A 28 7.98 -7.52 -4.80
C LEU A 28 8.96 -8.66 -4.50
N LEU A 29 9.93 -8.46 -3.60
CA LEU A 29 10.80 -9.56 -3.14
C LEU A 29 10.03 -10.63 -2.38
N ALA A 30 9.12 -10.22 -1.50
CA ALA A 30 8.27 -11.15 -0.77
C ALA A 30 7.46 -12.04 -1.72
N GLU A 31 6.89 -11.44 -2.76
CA GLU A 31 6.21 -12.18 -3.82
C GLU A 31 7.17 -13.15 -4.54
N GLN A 32 8.31 -12.69 -5.02
CA GLN A 32 9.24 -13.53 -5.80
C GLN A 32 9.85 -14.67 -4.98
N TRP A 33 10.05 -14.46 -3.68
CA TRP A 33 10.60 -15.47 -2.76
C TRP A 33 9.52 -16.28 -2.05
N GLN A 34 8.24 -16.00 -2.30
CA GLN A 34 7.09 -16.65 -1.67
C GLN A 34 7.11 -16.55 -0.14
N ILE A 35 7.61 -15.43 0.38
CA ILE A 35 7.67 -15.11 1.81
C ILE A 35 6.49 -14.20 2.16
N PRO A 36 5.83 -14.39 3.32
CA PRO A 36 4.76 -13.50 3.75
C PRO A 36 5.21 -12.03 3.86
N ALA A 37 4.32 -11.10 3.54
CA ALA A 37 4.55 -9.67 3.74
C ALA A 37 3.35 -8.98 4.38
N VAL A 38 3.63 -8.01 5.25
CA VAL A 38 2.63 -7.13 5.89
C VAL A 38 3.03 -5.68 5.68
N GLN A 39 2.12 -4.90 5.12
CA GLN A 39 2.28 -3.46 5.00
C GLN A 39 1.89 -2.76 6.32
N LEU A 40 2.74 -1.89 6.86
CA LEU A 40 2.45 -1.15 8.09
C LEU A 40 1.82 0.23 7.84
N SER A 41 2.03 0.80 6.66
CA SER A 41 1.48 2.10 6.23
C SER A 41 1.77 3.27 7.18
N SER A 42 2.92 3.26 7.87
CA SER A 42 3.30 4.31 8.82
C SER A 42 3.52 5.68 8.17
N ALA A 43 3.88 5.73 6.88
CA ALA A 43 4.10 6.97 6.15
C ALA A 43 2.79 7.61 5.65
N PHE A 44 1.83 6.79 5.21
CA PHE A 44 0.51 7.25 4.79
C PHE A 44 -0.54 6.23 5.19
N VAL A 45 -1.49 6.66 6.02
CA VAL A 45 -2.59 5.83 6.52
C VAL A 45 -3.84 6.17 5.72
N ALA A 46 -4.43 5.18 5.07
CA ALA A 46 -5.73 5.34 4.42
C ALA A 46 -6.84 5.42 5.47
N TRP A 47 -7.88 6.20 5.19
CA TRP A 47 -9.10 6.30 6.00
C TRP A 47 -10.32 5.78 5.24
N ASP A 48 -11.46 5.67 5.93
CA ASP A 48 -12.74 5.34 5.29
C ASP A 48 -13.11 6.45 4.31
N GLY A 49 -13.30 6.13 3.03
CA GLY A 49 -13.54 7.13 1.98
C GLY A 49 -12.28 7.58 1.23
N TYR A 50 -11.08 7.16 1.65
CA TYR A 50 -9.81 7.59 1.06
C TYR A 50 -9.75 7.46 -0.47
N GLU A 51 -10.17 6.31 -1.01
CA GLU A 51 -10.13 6.06 -2.46
C GLU A 51 -11.04 7.05 -3.22
N GLN A 52 -12.21 7.39 -2.67
CA GLN A 52 -13.16 8.32 -3.29
C GLN A 52 -12.65 9.76 -3.19
N GLU A 53 -12.17 10.16 -2.02
CA GLU A 53 -11.70 11.52 -1.75
C GLU A 53 -10.42 11.85 -2.50
N LEU A 54 -9.52 10.88 -2.70
CA LEU A 54 -8.28 11.10 -3.43
C LEU A 54 -8.39 10.87 -4.94
N ALA A 55 -9.50 10.29 -5.43
CA ALA A 55 -9.69 10.06 -6.86
C ALA A 55 -9.45 11.33 -7.71
N PRO A 56 -9.98 12.52 -7.38
CA PRO A 56 -9.73 13.73 -8.18
C PRO A 56 -8.26 14.16 -8.19
N VAL A 57 -7.54 13.95 -7.08
CA VAL A 57 -6.10 14.26 -6.98
C VAL A 57 -5.30 13.30 -7.86
N ILE A 58 -5.62 12.00 -7.80
CA ILE A 58 -4.98 10.99 -8.64
C ILE A 58 -5.29 11.26 -10.12
N ASP A 59 -6.52 11.65 -10.45
CA ASP A 59 -6.92 12.00 -11.82
C ASP A 59 -6.14 13.20 -12.35
N ALA A 60 -5.99 14.26 -11.56
CA ALA A 60 -5.17 15.41 -11.90
C ALA A 60 -3.70 15.04 -12.11
N MET A 61 -3.13 14.18 -11.24
CA MET A 61 -1.77 13.67 -11.41
C MET A 61 -1.61 12.85 -12.70
N ARG A 62 -2.62 12.06 -13.07
CA ARG A 62 -2.60 11.28 -14.32
C ARG A 62 -2.79 12.13 -15.57
N ALA A 63 -3.50 13.25 -15.48
CA ALA A 63 -3.67 14.19 -16.57
C ALA A 63 -2.39 14.99 -16.84
N ASP A 64 -1.56 15.22 -15.82
CA ASP A 64 -0.25 15.86 -15.99
C ASP A 64 0.75 14.91 -16.69
N PRO A 65 1.49 15.36 -17.72
CA PRO A 65 2.44 14.51 -18.43
C PRO A 65 3.52 13.87 -17.56
N ARG A 66 3.97 14.54 -16.48
CA ARG A 66 5.00 14.03 -15.57
C ARG A 66 4.42 12.94 -14.67
N GLY A 67 3.20 13.12 -14.17
CA GLY A 67 2.53 12.10 -13.37
C GLY A 67 2.15 10.89 -14.22
N ALA A 68 1.69 11.09 -15.46
CA ALA A 68 1.47 10.00 -16.41
C ALA A 68 2.75 9.19 -16.70
N ASP A 69 3.90 9.88 -16.91
CA ASP A 69 5.19 9.21 -17.07
C ASP A 69 5.59 8.38 -15.83
N TYR A 70 5.37 8.93 -14.63
CA TYR A 70 5.63 8.21 -13.38
C TYR A 70 4.86 6.89 -13.30
N TYR A 71 3.53 6.93 -13.49
CA TYR A 71 2.70 5.72 -13.43
C TYR A 71 3.08 4.71 -14.51
N ARG A 72 3.36 5.18 -15.73
CA ARG A 72 3.83 4.33 -16.84
C ARG A 72 5.14 3.63 -16.50
N ARG A 73 6.14 4.35 -16.00
CA ARG A 73 7.44 3.80 -15.62
C ARG A 73 7.32 2.80 -14.47
N PHE A 74 6.44 3.08 -13.52
CA PHE A 74 6.19 2.16 -12.41
C PHE A 74 5.52 0.88 -12.92
N THR A 75 4.47 0.97 -13.72
CA THR A 75 3.84 -0.20 -14.35
C THR A 75 4.86 -1.01 -15.16
N ALA A 76 5.69 -0.36 -15.97
CA ALA A 76 6.73 -1.02 -16.76
C ALA A 76 7.76 -1.75 -15.88
N TRP A 77 8.15 -1.14 -14.76
CA TRP A 77 9.05 -1.77 -13.78
C TRP A 77 8.41 -3.01 -13.14
N LEU A 78 7.15 -2.93 -12.70
CA LEU A 78 6.43 -4.08 -12.14
C LEU A 78 6.29 -5.23 -13.15
N THR A 79 6.01 -4.90 -14.42
CA THR A 79 5.96 -5.89 -15.51
C THR A 79 7.32 -6.54 -15.75
N ALA A 80 8.40 -5.74 -15.81
CA ALA A 80 9.75 -6.25 -16.02
C ALA A 80 10.18 -7.21 -14.89
N GLU A 81 9.79 -6.90 -13.66
CA GLU A 81 10.04 -7.71 -12.47
C GLU A 81 9.03 -8.86 -12.27
N ARG A 82 8.08 -9.03 -13.20
CA ARG A 82 7.07 -10.11 -13.20
C ARG A 82 6.19 -10.15 -11.94
N SER A 83 5.79 -8.99 -11.42
CA SER A 83 4.81 -8.96 -10.32
C SER A 83 3.44 -9.44 -10.80
N SER A 84 2.69 -10.13 -9.94
CA SER A 84 1.30 -10.53 -10.17
C SER A 84 0.33 -9.36 -10.28
N VAL A 85 0.71 -8.18 -9.80
CA VAL A 85 -0.08 -6.95 -9.92
C VAL A 85 0.80 -5.90 -10.61
N THR A 86 0.52 -5.62 -11.88
CA THR A 86 1.29 -4.66 -12.69
C THR A 86 0.69 -3.26 -12.72
N ASP A 87 -0.60 -3.11 -12.41
CA ASP A 87 -1.21 -1.79 -12.23
C ASP A 87 -0.58 -1.08 -11.02
N SER A 88 0.08 0.05 -11.25
CA SER A 88 0.88 0.75 -10.24
C SER A 88 0.04 1.35 -9.10
N LEU A 89 -1.23 1.71 -9.36
CA LEU A 89 -2.13 2.21 -8.33
C LEU A 89 -2.63 1.07 -7.44
N ALA A 90 -3.10 -0.02 -8.02
CA ALA A 90 -3.52 -1.21 -7.29
C ALA A 90 -2.37 -1.85 -6.51
N PHE A 91 -1.15 -1.86 -7.08
CA PHE A 91 0.03 -2.37 -6.40
C PHE A 91 0.38 -1.56 -5.14
N GLN A 92 0.17 -0.25 -5.13
CA GLN A 92 0.43 0.55 -3.93
C GLN A 92 -0.74 0.53 -2.95
N GLY A 93 -1.96 0.75 -3.44
CA GLY A 93 -3.14 0.96 -2.61
C GLY A 93 -3.77 -0.32 -2.06
N ARG A 94 -3.50 -1.49 -2.65
CA ARG A 94 -4.18 -2.75 -2.29
C ARG A 94 -3.18 -3.86 -1.95
N PRO A 95 -2.49 -3.77 -0.80
CA PRO A 95 -1.63 -4.84 -0.29
C PRO A 95 -2.43 -6.09 0.10
N ARG A 96 -1.75 -7.23 0.06
CA ARG A 96 -2.36 -8.53 0.39
C ARG A 96 -2.61 -8.69 1.90
N ARG A 97 -1.82 -8.03 2.74
CA ARG A 97 -2.01 -7.87 4.19
C ARG A 97 -1.48 -6.51 4.59
N SER A 98 -2.24 -5.78 5.38
CA SER A 98 -1.86 -4.49 5.93
C SER A 98 -2.32 -4.40 7.40
N SER A 99 -1.58 -3.64 8.20
CA SER A 99 -1.95 -3.30 9.58
C SER A 99 -3.30 -2.58 9.64
N TRP A 100 -3.60 -1.76 8.63
CA TRP A 100 -4.88 -1.10 8.46
C TRP A 100 -5.77 -1.88 7.47
N PRO A 101 -7.09 -2.03 7.73
CA PRO A 101 -8.00 -2.61 6.76
C PRO A 101 -8.13 -1.72 5.52
N CYS A 102 -7.62 -2.19 4.38
CA CYS A 102 -7.92 -1.60 3.08
C CYS A 102 -9.43 -1.74 2.85
N SER A 103 -10.15 -0.62 2.79
CA SER A 103 -11.62 -0.53 2.82
C SER A 103 -12.34 -1.28 1.69
N SER A 104 -11.61 -1.69 0.65
CA SER A 104 -12.15 -2.46 -0.48
C SER A 104 -12.07 -3.99 -0.30
N ARG A 105 -11.52 -4.49 0.81
CA ARG A 105 -11.50 -5.93 1.07
C ARG A 105 -12.86 -6.32 1.68
N PRO A 106 -13.58 -7.31 1.12
CA PRO A 106 -14.79 -7.81 1.77
C PRO A 106 -14.39 -8.31 3.16
N THR A 107 -14.73 -7.54 4.19
CA THR A 107 -14.54 -7.93 5.57
C THR A 107 -15.41 -9.16 5.79
N ARG A 108 -14.81 -10.29 6.17
CA ARG A 108 -15.56 -11.24 7.00
C ARG A 108 -15.99 -10.42 8.20
N SER A 109 -17.30 -10.19 8.32
CA SER A 109 -17.94 -9.27 9.26
C SER A 109 -17.27 -9.36 10.64
N SER A 110 -16.40 -8.39 10.91
CA SER A 110 -15.75 -8.23 12.20
C SER A 110 -16.44 -7.05 12.87
N PRO A 111 -17.01 -7.23 14.07
CA PRO A 111 -17.69 -6.13 14.75
C PRO A 111 -16.70 -4.98 14.97
N THR A 112 -17.19 -3.75 14.75
CA THR A 112 -16.41 -2.53 14.95
C THR A 112 -15.79 -2.52 16.34
N PRO A 113 -14.46 -2.36 16.48
CA PRO A 113 -13.83 -2.28 17.79
C PRO A 113 -14.37 -1.09 18.59
N ALA A 114 -14.64 -1.30 19.87
CA ALA A 114 -15.23 -0.28 20.76
C ALA A 114 -14.43 1.04 20.81
N TRP A 115 -13.11 1.01 20.57
CA TRP A 115 -12.26 2.20 20.53
C TRP A 115 -12.56 3.13 19.33
N ALA A 116 -13.05 2.59 18.20
CA ALA A 116 -13.37 3.38 17.02
C ALA A 116 -14.69 4.15 17.17
N ALA A 117 -15.60 3.68 18.01
CA ALA A 117 -16.85 4.39 18.34
C ALA A 117 -16.59 5.62 19.23
N ALA A 118 -15.60 5.55 20.12
CA ALA A 118 -15.27 6.64 21.05
C ALA A 118 -14.72 7.89 20.36
N ALA A 119 -14.02 7.74 19.23
CA ALA A 119 -13.41 8.87 18.51
C ALA A 119 -14.42 9.78 17.80
N LYS A 120 -15.63 9.29 17.49
CA LYS A 120 -16.68 10.09 16.84
C LYS A 120 -17.55 10.91 17.82
N ALA A 121 -17.34 10.75 19.13
CA ALA A 121 -18.20 11.31 20.17
C ALA A 121 -17.55 12.44 20.99
N SER A 122 -16.67 13.26 20.40
CA SER A 122 -16.18 14.47 21.06
C SER A 122 -16.83 15.72 20.46
N PRO A 123 -17.87 16.30 21.12
CA PRO A 123 -18.36 17.61 20.72
C PRO A 123 -17.39 18.69 21.20
N ALA A 124 -17.18 19.68 20.34
CA ALA A 124 -16.34 20.85 20.55
C ALA A 124 -16.50 21.46 21.96
N GLN A 125 -15.38 21.60 22.68
CA GLN A 125 -15.28 22.53 23.80
C GLN A 125 -14.35 23.67 23.40
N HIS A 126 -14.95 24.68 22.75
CA HIS A 126 -14.43 26.04 22.78
C HIS A 126 -15.42 26.90 23.55
N ARG A 127 -15.07 27.23 24.79
CA ARG A 127 -15.32 28.51 25.47
C ARG A 127 -14.49 28.56 26.75
#